data_AF-A0A7S3QJ42-F1
#
_entry.id   AF-A0A7S3QJ42-F1
#
_cell.length_a   1.000
_cell.length_b   1.000
_cell.length_c   1.000
_cell.angle_alpha   90.00
_cell.angle_beta   90.00
_cell.angle_gamma   90.00
#
_symmetry.space_group_name_H-M   'P 1'
#
loop_
_entity.id
_entity.type
_entity.pdbx_description
1 polymer ?
#
loop_
_entity_poly.entity_id
_entity_poly.type
_entity_poly.pdbx_seq_one_letter_code
_entity_poly.pdbx_strand_id
1 'polypeptide(L)'
;MVRSMGIRHMEGRFIFICVSLAATCIGAFSLVPIIPDRIRQMSSLSEKTDDRNDLTGNDANSPSTSGKDGYDKQSFTTQKAPILITIGPPCSGKTEASRSFLLADGYDPDDIFDGDVALKDQSNVYHKVPVVSFLFPTSQLKSSIGNKLLHSGSTVKERLLDPSYDKTDQEIRHVLLRIAGRLTPQEFAENIRRQALEAGDTVKFFKKRRIAVGEDLIQATEAVHLQAVSEVICRVTFQVPKDDDSDDNEQGELPYHEMENTTQLVVADTDTEVLGEDEGDHSSDIQNTTNVTLPQVELLSAKDLIKTPYIDMFVPQAIFRGGIDRAKRSFYELAEHAPIDQPISWGNTNTRPIEYVKALKAAEKFGRPVRFVAWGQRLPKVSRQELLRRNTARFRNNGRYIPAGAIAASLGRIEKLMKKAREEAEKHNINHVGGEVDVKDENEDAEAQTIDAALASLAGFRMTIEGYVKQEGKPKF
;
A
#
# COMPACT_ATOMS: atom_id res chain seq x y z
N MET A 1 42.84 -53.64 2.48
CA MET A 1 41.87 -53.79 1.37
C MET A 1 40.48 -53.52 1.91
N VAL A 2 39.99 -52.29 1.75
CA VAL A 2 38.67 -51.84 2.22
C VAL A 2 37.75 -51.75 1.00
N ARG A 3 36.62 -52.46 1.01
CA ARG A 3 35.56 -52.33 0.00
C ARG A 3 34.53 -51.30 0.48
N SER A 4 34.38 -50.26 -0.34
CA SER A 4 33.41 -49.18 -0.24
C SER A 4 31.97 -49.68 -0.50
N MET A 5 31.03 -49.34 0.38
CA MET A 5 29.59 -49.37 0.10
C MET A 5 29.14 -47.93 -0.17
N GLY A 6 28.68 -47.68 -1.40
CA GLY A 6 28.14 -46.39 -1.82
C GLY A 6 26.70 -46.19 -1.38
N ILE A 7 26.44 -45.09 -0.70
CA ILE A 7 25.09 -44.56 -0.44
C ILE A 7 24.78 -43.55 -1.55
N ARG A 8 23.74 -43.82 -2.34
CA ARG A 8 23.22 -42.91 -3.35
C ARG A 8 22.37 -41.84 -2.66
N HIS A 9 22.79 -40.59 -2.75
CA HIS A 9 21.96 -39.43 -2.39
C HIS A 9 20.93 -39.18 -3.50
N MET A 10 19.64 -39.18 -3.15
CA MET A 10 18.59 -38.61 -3.98
C MET A 10 18.64 -37.07 -3.90
N GLU A 11 18.72 -36.42 -5.05
CA GLU A 11 18.58 -34.97 -5.20
C GLU A 11 17.10 -34.57 -5.04
N GLY A 12 16.77 -33.99 -3.89
CA GLY A 12 15.51 -33.28 -3.67
C GLY A 12 15.63 -31.83 -4.13
N ARG A 13 14.80 -31.43 -5.11
CA ARG A 13 14.63 -30.04 -5.54
C ARG A 13 14.06 -29.19 -4.40
N PHE A 14 14.90 -28.38 -3.77
CA PHE A 14 14.50 -27.38 -2.78
C PHE A 14 13.95 -26.13 -3.47
N ILE A 15 12.72 -25.78 -3.11
CA ILE A 15 12.02 -24.55 -3.51
C ILE A 15 12.58 -23.39 -2.68
N PHE A 16 13.30 -22.47 -3.32
CA PHE A 16 13.84 -21.25 -2.71
C PHE A 16 12.72 -20.21 -2.49
N ILE A 17 12.32 -20.00 -1.24
CA ILE A 17 11.66 -18.75 -0.79
C ILE A 17 12.70 -17.98 0.04
N CYS A 18 13.40 -17.04 -0.61
CA CYS A 18 14.31 -16.14 0.08
C CYS A 18 13.57 -14.97 0.74
N VAL A 19 13.59 -14.92 2.07
CA VAL A 19 13.96 -13.72 2.84
C VAL A 19 15.29 -14.06 3.50
N SER A 20 16.30 -13.23 3.29
CA SER A 20 17.66 -13.42 3.81
C SER A 20 17.65 -13.53 5.34
N LEU A 21 18.11 -14.66 5.86
CA LEU A 21 18.60 -14.83 7.23
C LEU A 21 19.85 -15.71 7.15
N ALA A 22 21.01 -15.12 7.42
CA ALA A 22 22.26 -15.84 7.61
C ALA A 22 22.48 -16.08 9.12
N ALA A 23 23.04 -17.24 9.42
CA ALA A 23 23.03 -17.96 10.69
C ALA A 23 24.05 -17.48 11.75
N THR A 24 23.84 -17.89 13.02
CA THR A 24 24.77 -18.58 13.96
C THR A 24 23.92 -19.03 15.19
N CYS A 25 23.57 -20.32 15.41
CA CYS A 25 24.26 -21.38 16.21
C CYS A 25 24.59 -20.97 17.67
N ILE A 26 24.41 -21.69 18.80
CA ILE A 26 24.03 -23.05 19.24
C ILE A 26 23.65 -22.92 20.74
N GLY A 27 22.74 -23.75 21.27
CA GLY A 27 22.56 -23.91 22.72
C GLY A 27 21.36 -24.77 23.10
N ALA A 28 21.58 -26.08 23.23
CA ALA A 28 20.58 -27.06 23.63
C ALA A 28 20.21 -26.91 25.12
N PHE A 29 18.91 -26.89 25.44
CA PHE A 29 18.41 -27.29 26.75
C PHE A 29 17.06 -28.01 26.60
N SER A 30 17.06 -29.28 27.01
CA SER A 30 15.89 -30.13 27.19
C SER A 30 15.05 -29.63 28.37
N LEU A 31 13.76 -29.34 28.17
CA LEU A 31 12.78 -29.43 29.26
C LEU A 31 11.41 -29.94 28.75
N VAL A 32 10.92 -30.87 29.54
CA VAL A 32 9.72 -31.71 29.44
C VAL A 32 8.43 -30.87 29.56
N PRO A 33 7.31 -31.23 28.88
CA PRO A 33 6.04 -30.53 29.07
C PRO A 33 5.29 -31.03 30.32
N ILE A 34 4.92 -30.10 31.20
CA ILE A 34 3.93 -30.33 32.25
C ILE A 34 2.58 -29.82 31.74
N ILE A 35 1.67 -30.77 31.46
CA ILE A 35 0.24 -30.54 31.32
C ILE A 35 -0.36 -30.45 32.72
N PRO A 36 -1.35 -29.56 32.95
CA PRO A 36 -2.47 -30.02 33.73
C PRO A 36 -3.81 -29.76 33.05
N ASP A 37 -4.56 -30.85 32.97
CA ASP A 37 -6.00 -30.90 32.77
C ASP A 37 -6.75 -30.00 33.77
N ARG A 38 -7.76 -29.30 33.27
CA ARG A 38 -8.97 -28.98 34.06
C ARG A 38 -10.18 -28.73 33.16
N ILE A 39 -11.01 -29.78 33.04
CA ILE A 39 -12.45 -29.83 33.40
C ILE A 39 -13.22 -28.53 33.13
N ARG A 40 -14.07 -28.43 32.09
CA ARG A 40 -15.44 -28.96 31.89
C ARG A 40 -16.50 -28.36 32.84
N GLN A 41 -17.60 -27.92 32.23
CA GLN A 41 -18.90 -27.47 32.78
C GLN A 41 -19.03 -25.96 33.07
N MET A 42 -19.81 -25.27 32.23
CA MET A 42 -21.17 -24.88 32.63
C MET A 42 -22.04 -24.68 31.39
N SER A 43 -23.23 -25.27 31.49
CA SER A 43 -24.33 -25.26 30.54
C SER A 43 -25.33 -24.16 30.88
N SER A 44 -26.15 -23.84 29.88
CA SER A 44 -27.57 -23.46 29.95
C SER A 44 -27.97 -22.18 30.70
N LEU A 45 -28.48 -21.21 29.94
CA LEU A 45 -29.65 -20.32 30.16
C LEU A 45 -29.88 -19.67 28.76
N SER A 46 -30.85 -20.01 27.90
CA SER A 46 -32.31 -20.17 28.02
C SER A 46 -32.99 -18.94 28.60
N GLU A 47 -33.34 -17.98 27.75
CA GLU A 47 -34.56 -17.19 27.95
C GLU A 47 -35.18 -16.83 26.59
N LYS A 48 -36.48 -17.10 26.52
CA LYS A 48 -37.41 -16.91 25.41
C LYS A 48 -38.00 -15.52 25.53
N THR A 49 -38.23 -14.87 24.40
CA THR A 49 -39.34 -13.92 24.25
C THR A 49 -39.92 -14.12 22.85
N ASP A 50 -40.99 -14.91 22.80
CA ASP A 50 -42.03 -14.78 21.78
C ASP A 50 -42.81 -13.51 22.12
N ASP A 51 -43.06 -12.64 21.14
CA ASP A 51 -44.31 -11.88 21.12
C ASP A 51 -44.73 -11.56 19.68
N ARG A 52 -46.00 -11.90 19.44
CA ARG A 52 -46.78 -11.72 18.22
C ARG A 52 -47.09 -10.24 18.00
N ASN A 53 -47.26 -9.84 16.74
CA ASN A 53 -48.41 -9.04 16.33
C ASN A 53 -48.64 -9.14 14.82
N ASP A 54 -49.68 -9.90 14.47
CA ASP A 54 -50.47 -9.75 13.26
C ASP A 54 -51.29 -8.46 13.37
N LEU A 55 -51.22 -7.58 12.39
CA LEU A 55 -52.32 -6.67 12.06
C LEU A 55 -52.46 -6.54 10.55
N THR A 56 -53.56 -7.11 10.09
CA THR A 56 -54.23 -6.91 8.81
C THR A 56 -54.70 -5.46 8.67
N GLY A 57 -54.52 -4.86 7.49
CA GLY A 57 -55.12 -3.58 7.13
C GLY A 57 -55.16 -3.41 5.61
N ASN A 58 -56.28 -3.79 5.02
CA ASN A 58 -56.70 -3.36 3.68
C ASN A 58 -56.87 -1.85 3.67
N ASP A 59 -56.45 -1.17 2.60
CA ASP A 59 -57.23 -0.09 2.03
C ASP A 59 -56.92 0.12 0.55
N ALA A 60 -58.01 0.38 -0.17
CA ALA A 60 -58.11 0.45 -1.61
C ALA A 60 -58.04 1.89 -2.13
N ASN A 61 -57.87 1.99 -3.45
CA ASN A 61 -58.17 3.12 -4.35
C ASN A 61 -57.19 4.31 -4.36
N SER A 62 -56.50 4.48 -5.50
CA SER A 62 -56.72 5.53 -6.54
C SER A 62 -55.43 5.77 -7.35
N PRO A 63 -55.44 6.57 -8.44
CA PRO A 63 -55.82 6.16 -9.79
C PRO A 63 -54.65 6.17 -10.78
N SER A 64 -54.89 5.47 -11.88
CA SER A 64 -54.13 5.42 -13.13
C SER A 64 -53.68 6.79 -13.66
N THR A 65 -52.37 6.94 -13.90
CA THR A 65 -51.81 7.85 -14.91
C THR A 65 -51.03 7.04 -15.93
N SER A 66 -51.64 6.92 -17.10
CA SER A 66 -51.04 6.48 -18.35
C SER A 66 -50.01 7.50 -18.83
N GLY A 67 -48.73 7.16 -18.73
CA GLY A 67 -47.62 7.86 -19.37
C GLY A 67 -46.74 6.85 -20.10
N LYS A 68 -46.94 6.75 -21.41
CA LYS A 68 -46.17 5.93 -22.33
C LYS A 68 -44.82 6.60 -22.58
N ASP A 69 -43.78 6.16 -21.89
CA ASP A 69 -42.41 6.27 -22.38
C ASP A 69 -41.81 4.86 -22.38
N GLY A 70 -41.96 4.19 -23.52
CA GLY A 70 -41.35 2.90 -23.79
C GLY A 70 -39.85 3.06 -23.96
N TYR A 71 -39.13 3.22 -22.84
CA TYR A 71 -37.77 2.71 -22.77
C TYR A 71 -37.88 1.20 -22.74
N ASP A 72 -37.55 0.56 -23.87
CA ASP A 72 -37.26 -0.87 -23.92
C ASP A 72 -36.25 -1.17 -22.82
N LYS A 73 -36.74 -1.69 -21.69
CA LYS A 73 -35.93 -2.40 -20.71
C LYS A 73 -35.44 -3.64 -21.44
N GLN A 74 -34.35 -3.48 -22.19
CA GLN A 74 -33.50 -4.58 -22.59
C GLN A 74 -33.36 -5.44 -21.35
N SER A 75 -33.79 -6.70 -21.46
CA SER A 75 -33.62 -7.69 -20.41
C SER A 75 -32.12 -7.86 -20.23
N PHE A 76 -31.51 -7.00 -19.41
CA PHE A 76 -30.14 -7.14 -18.97
C PHE A 76 -30.12 -8.49 -18.27
N THR A 77 -29.51 -9.48 -18.92
CA THR A 77 -29.05 -10.67 -18.22
C THR A 77 -28.34 -10.15 -16.99
N THR A 78 -28.85 -10.46 -15.79
CA THR A 78 -28.30 -9.99 -14.51
C THR A 78 -26.88 -10.48 -14.39
N GLN A 79 -25.96 -9.72 -14.97
CA GLN A 79 -24.54 -10.00 -14.97
C GLN A 79 -24.08 -9.83 -13.53
N LYS A 80 -23.47 -10.87 -12.98
CA LYS A 80 -22.99 -10.80 -11.60
C LYS A 80 -21.88 -9.75 -11.51
N ALA A 81 -21.84 -9.04 -10.39
CA ALA A 81 -20.79 -8.08 -10.14
C ALA A 81 -19.42 -8.74 -10.01
N PRO A 82 -18.35 -8.04 -10.45
CA PRO A 82 -17.04 -8.64 -10.60
C PRO A 82 -16.30 -8.85 -9.27
N ILE A 83 -15.36 -9.78 -9.31
CA ILE A 83 -14.23 -9.83 -8.37
C ILE A 83 -13.10 -8.98 -8.92
N LEU A 84 -12.76 -7.91 -8.22
CA LEU A 84 -11.59 -7.08 -8.52
C LEU A 84 -10.32 -7.69 -7.95
N ILE A 85 -9.29 -7.83 -8.77
CA ILE A 85 -7.97 -8.28 -8.35
C ILE A 85 -6.96 -7.18 -8.65
N THR A 86 -6.38 -6.58 -7.62
CA THR A 86 -5.39 -5.52 -7.82
C THR A 86 -3.98 -6.10 -7.98
N ILE A 87 -3.21 -5.60 -8.94
CA ILE A 87 -1.82 -5.98 -9.18
C ILE A 87 -1.00 -4.71 -9.28
N GLY A 88 -0.22 -4.39 -8.25
CA GLY A 88 0.54 -3.15 -8.22
C GLY A 88 1.41 -3.02 -6.98
N PRO A 89 2.54 -2.27 -7.06
CA PRO A 89 3.45 -2.15 -5.94
C PRO A 89 2.75 -1.43 -4.78
N PRO A 90 3.29 -1.51 -3.55
CA PRO A 90 2.76 -0.67 -2.48
C PRO A 90 2.83 0.81 -2.87
N CYS A 91 1.85 1.60 -2.40
CA CYS A 91 1.76 3.04 -2.65
C CYS A 91 1.49 3.45 -4.11
N SER A 92 1.08 2.52 -4.97
CA SER A 92 0.74 2.82 -6.38
C SER A 92 -0.65 3.43 -6.60
N GLY A 93 -1.46 3.61 -5.56
CA GLY A 93 -2.85 4.11 -5.70
C GLY A 93 -3.89 3.03 -6.00
N LYS A 94 -3.65 1.77 -5.59
CA LYS A 94 -4.56 0.64 -5.89
C LYS A 94 -6.00 0.87 -5.45
N THR A 95 -6.19 1.31 -4.20
CA THR A 95 -7.53 1.56 -3.65
C THR A 95 -8.27 2.62 -4.46
N GLU A 96 -7.57 3.69 -4.86
CA GLU A 96 -8.17 4.75 -5.66
C GLU A 96 -8.52 4.26 -7.06
N ALA A 97 -7.59 3.56 -7.72
CA ALA A 97 -7.84 2.98 -9.05
C ALA A 97 -9.00 1.99 -9.04
N SER A 98 -9.15 1.19 -7.97
CA SER A 98 -10.31 0.30 -7.82
C SER A 98 -11.62 1.07 -7.67
N ARG A 99 -11.64 2.18 -6.92
CA ARG A 99 -12.84 3.03 -6.80
C ARG A 99 -13.21 3.70 -8.11
N SER A 100 -12.24 4.31 -8.79
CA SER A 100 -12.47 4.93 -10.11
C SER A 100 -12.98 3.92 -11.13
N PHE A 101 -12.46 2.69 -11.10
CA PHE A 101 -12.91 1.61 -11.96
C PHE A 101 -14.37 1.21 -11.68
N LEU A 102 -14.74 1.04 -10.41
CA LEU A 102 -16.12 0.71 -10.03
C LEU A 102 -17.11 1.81 -10.41
N LEU A 103 -16.73 3.07 -10.18
CA LEU A 103 -17.54 4.22 -10.55
C LEU A 103 -17.77 4.27 -12.07
N ALA A 104 -16.75 3.98 -12.87
CA ALA A 104 -16.87 3.91 -14.33
C ALA A 104 -17.79 2.78 -14.81
N ASP A 105 -17.81 1.65 -14.09
CA ASP A 105 -18.70 0.52 -14.35
C ASP A 105 -20.13 0.72 -13.78
N GLY A 106 -20.43 1.89 -13.21
CA GLY A 106 -21.74 2.23 -12.66
C GLY A 106 -22.04 1.64 -11.27
N TYR A 107 -21.01 1.15 -10.58
CA TYR A 107 -21.12 0.74 -9.18
C TYR A 107 -20.80 1.90 -8.25
N ASP A 108 -21.50 1.98 -7.12
CA ASP A 108 -21.10 2.88 -6.04
C ASP A 108 -19.80 2.34 -5.39
N PRO A 109 -18.69 3.10 -5.37
CA PRO A 109 -17.45 2.68 -4.74
C PRO A 109 -17.56 2.50 -3.21
N ASP A 110 -18.58 3.08 -2.57
CA ASP A 110 -18.88 2.87 -1.16
C ASP A 110 -19.72 1.59 -0.92
N ASP A 111 -20.36 1.07 -1.97
CA ASP A 111 -21.04 -0.23 -2.00
C ASP A 111 -20.07 -1.40 -2.24
N ILE A 112 -18.76 -1.28 -2.04
CA ILE A 112 -17.90 -2.47 -2.00
C ILE A 112 -18.20 -3.25 -0.72
N PHE A 113 -18.84 -4.41 -0.84
CA PHE A 113 -19.26 -5.22 0.31
C PHE A 113 -18.07 -5.50 1.23
N ASP A 114 -18.14 -4.99 2.47
CA ASP A 114 -17.20 -5.25 3.57
C ASP A 114 -15.70 -5.01 3.29
N GLY A 115 -15.40 -4.15 2.30
CA GLY A 115 -14.06 -3.61 2.09
C GLY A 115 -13.03 -4.55 1.45
N ASP A 116 -11.85 -3.99 1.20
CA ASP A 116 -10.73 -4.65 0.53
C ASP A 116 -10.09 -5.71 1.44
N VAL A 117 -10.22 -7.01 1.11
CA VAL A 117 -9.58 -8.08 1.90
C VAL A 117 -8.07 -8.08 1.64
N ALA A 118 -7.33 -7.36 2.48
CA ALA A 118 -5.88 -7.31 2.42
C ALA A 118 -5.19 -7.92 3.66
N LEU A 119 -4.02 -8.52 3.44
CA LEU A 119 -3.17 -9.11 4.48
C LEU A 119 -2.75 -8.09 5.54
N LYS A 120 -2.69 -6.82 5.18
CA LYS A 120 -2.29 -5.71 6.04
C LYS A 120 -3.34 -5.39 7.11
N ASP A 121 -4.57 -5.86 6.93
CA ASP A 121 -5.71 -5.60 7.83
C ASP A 121 -5.94 -6.78 8.80
N GLN A 122 -5.10 -7.82 8.70
CA GLN A 122 -5.10 -8.92 9.65
C GLN A 122 -4.64 -8.45 11.04
N SER A 123 -5.28 -9.00 12.07
CA SER A 123 -4.97 -8.68 13.46
C SER A 123 -3.49 -8.92 13.77
N ASN A 124 -2.93 -8.01 14.58
CA ASN A 124 -1.55 -8.05 15.08
C ASN A 124 -0.41 -7.90 14.05
N VAL A 125 -0.73 -7.62 12.78
CA VAL A 125 0.30 -7.34 11.76
C VAL A 125 1.00 -6.00 12.02
N TYR A 126 0.30 -5.06 12.62
CA TYR A 126 0.86 -3.78 13.04
C TYR A 126 0.65 -3.54 14.53
N HIS A 127 1.67 -2.96 15.15
CA HIS A 127 1.61 -2.52 16.53
C HIS A 127 1.74 -1.00 16.60
N LYS A 128 0.72 -0.31 17.12
CA LYS A 128 0.73 1.14 17.28
C LYS A 128 1.66 1.55 18.42
N VAL A 129 2.65 2.38 18.10
CA VAL A 129 3.61 2.94 19.05
C VAL A 129 3.54 4.46 18.98
N PRO A 130 3.47 5.19 20.10
CA PRO A 130 3.45 6.66 20.06
C PRO A 130 4.66 7.24 19.33
N VAL A 131 4.44 8.28 18.52
CA VAL A 131 5.53 8.97 17.78
C VAL A 131 6.62 9.44 18.73
N VAL A 132 6.25 9.97 19.91
CA VAL A 132 7.21 10.40 20.93
C VAL A 132 8.13 9.28 21.40
N SER A 133 7.68 8.03 21.40
CA SER A 133 8.50 6.88 21.76
C SER A 133 9.49 6.48 20.66
N PHE A 134 9.21 6.82 19.39
CA PHE A 134 10.20 6.67 18.31
C PHE A 134 11.22 7.81 18.29
N LEU A 135 10.77 9.05 18.58
CA LEU A 135 11.66 10.22 18.62
C LEU A 135 12.61 10.17 19.81
N PHE A 136 12.12 9.74 20.98
CA PHE A 136 12.84 9.74 22.24
C PHE A 136 12.71 8.39 22.97
N PRO A 137 13.22 7.28 22.38
CA PRO A 137 12.97 5.95 22.90
C PRO A 137 13.57 5.70 24.29
N THR A 138 14.59 6.47 24.69
CA THR A 138 15.20 6.35 26.02
C THR A 138 14.42 7.05 27.12
N SER A 139 13.71 8.15 26.83
CA SER A 139 13.02 8.95 27.85
C SER A 139 11.50 8.85 27.80
N GLN A 140 10.91 8.47 26.66
CA GLN A 140 9.45 8.49 26.45
C GLN A 140 8.83 7.10 26.20
N LEU A 141 9.61 6.02 26.27
CA LEU A 141 9.09 4.67 26.15
C LEU A 141 8.63 4.14 27.52
N LYS A 142 7.34 4.32 27.83
CA LYS A 142 6.72 3.79 29.06
C LYS A 142 6.84 2.26 29.12
N SER A 143 7.06 1.71 30.31
CA SER A 143 7.17 0.25 30.52
C SER A 143 5.96 -0.54 29.99
N SER A 144 4.75 0.03 30.05
CA SER A 144 3.54 -0.62 29.55
C SER A 144 3.55 -0.85 28.03
N ILE A 145 4.14 0.07 27.27
CA ILE A 145 4.29 -0.04 25.81
C ILE A 145 5.59 -0.78 25.51
N GLY A 146 6.69 -0.38 26.15
CA GLY A 146 8.01 -0.95 25.94
C GLY A 146 8.08 -2.45 26.17
N ASN A 147 7.46 -2.96 27.24
CA ASN A 147 7.49 -4.38 27.60
C ASN A 147 6.43 -5.22 26.87
N LYS A 148 5.65 -4.63 25.97
CA LYS A 148 4.65 -5.39 25.21
C LYS A 148 5.34 -6.37 24.29
N LEU A 149 5.04 -7.66 24.50
CA LEU A 149 5.57 -8.75 23.70
C LEU A 149 4.90 -8.78 22.31
N LEU A 150 5.71 -8.81 21.26
CA LEU A 150 5.26 -8.92 19.89
C LEU A 150 5.19 -10.40 19.46
N HIS A 151 4.56 -10.66 18.32
CA HIS A 151 4.48 -12.02 17.76
C HIS A 151 5.85 -12.60 17.37
N SER A 152 6.86 -11.74 17.22
CA SER A 152 8.27 -12.14 17.07
C SER A 152 8.87 -12.75 18.33
N GLY A 153 8.25 -12.57 19.50
CA GLY A 153 8.83 -12.88 20.80
C GLY A 153 9.73 -11.77 21.36
N SER A 154 9.94 -10.70 20.60
CA SER A 154 10.67 -9.51 21.06
C SER A 154 9.70 -8.47 21.64
N THR A 155 10.20 -7.58 22.49
CA THR A 155 9.44 -6.45 23.01
C THR A 155 9.52 -5.23 22.08
N VAL A 156 8.63 -4.26 22.27
CA VAL A 156 8.72 -2.96 21.57
C VAL A 156 10.04 -2.26 21.91
N LYS A 157 10.46 -2.33 23.17
CA LYS A 157 11.70 -1.73 23.66
C LYS A 157 12.93 -2.30 22.96
N GLU A 158 13.02 -3.62 22.85
CA GLU A 158 14.12 -4.28 22.14
C GLU A 158 14.20 -3.80 20.69
N ARG A 159 13.08 -3.78 19.96
CA ARG A 159 13.08 -3.32 18.56
C ARG A 159 13.50 -1.87 18.36
N LEU A 160 13.17 -0.98 19.31
CA LEU A 160 13.49 0.44 19.19
C LEU A 160 14.90 0.81 19.67
N LEU A 161 15.42 0.10 20.67
CA LEU A 161 16.66 0.47 21.35
C LEU A 161 17.86 -0.38 20.95
N ASP A 162 17.66 -1.65 20.57
CA ASP A 162 18.77 -2.53 20.27
C ASP A 162 19.12 -2.42 18.76
N PRO A 163 20.32 -1.91 18.43
CA PRO A 163 20.75 -1.71 17.05
C PRO A 163 20.97 -3.03 16.29
N SER A 164 21.00 -4.18 16.98
CA SER A 164 21.04 -5.49 16.34
C SER A 164 19.70 -5.93 15.75
N TYR A 165 18.59 -5.27 16.13
CA TYR A 165 17.26 -5.56 15.59
C TYR A 165 17.04 -4.97 14.19
N ASP A 166 15.96 -5.45 13.56
CA ASP A 166 15.60 -5.30 12.15
C ASP A 166 16.03 -3.95 11.52
N LYS A 167 16.84 -4.02 10.46
CA LYS A 167 17.29 -2.85 9.67
C LYS A 167 16.11 -1.99 9.20
N THR A 168 14.93 -2.60 9.03
CA THR A 168 13.67 -1.92 8.72
C THR A 168 13.30 -0.89 9.78
N ASP A 169 13.46 -1.20 11.08
CA ASP A 169 13.09 -0.29 12.17
C ASP A 169 14.04 0.91 12.23
N GLN A 170 15.32 0.69 11.92
CA GLN A 170 16.28 1.78 11.79
C GLN A 170 15.97 2.68 10.60
N GLU A 171 15.59 2.13 9.44
CA GLU A 171 15.15 2.91 8.28
C GLU A 171 13.94 3.78 8.65
N ILE A 172 12.90 3.19 9.28
CA ILE A 172 11.71 3.91 9.78
C ILE A 172 12.12 5.06 10.70
N ARG A 173 13.03 4.80 11.64
CA ARG A 173 13.49 5.80 12.60
C ARG A 173 14.22 6.95 11.92
N HIS A 174 15.13 6.67 10.98
CA HIS A 174 15.85 7.72 10.25
C HIS A 174 14.90 8.58 9.40
N VAL A 175 13.95 7.95 8.71
CA VAL A 175 12.91 8.67 7.94
C VAL A 175 12.09 9.56 8.86
N LEU A 176 11.63 9.04 10.00
CA LEU A 176 10.85 9.82 10.97
C LEU A 176 11.63 11.01 11.51
N LEU A 177 12.88 10.79 11.93
CA LEU A 177 13.74 11.84 12.48
C LEU A 177 14.02 12.92 11.44
N ARG A 178 14.23 12.56 10.16
CA ARG A 178 14.39 13.54 9.09
C ARG A 178 13.13 14.37 8.89
N ILE A 179 11.96 13.74 8.74
CA ILE A 179 10.68 14.45 8.55
C ILE A 179 10.41 15.39 9.73
N ALA A 180 10.68 14.94 10.96
CA ALA A 180 10.49 15.71 12.19
C ALA A 180 11.54 16.82 12.42
N GLY A 181 12.45 17.08 11.47
CA GLY A 181 13.48 18.11 11.58
C GLY A 181 14.56 17.81 12.62
N ARG A 182 14.74 16.53 12.99
CA ARG A 182 15.71 16.08 14.00
C ARG A 182 16.99 15.49 13.42
N LEU A 183 17.04 15.29 12.11
CA LEU A 183 18.26 15.01 11.36
C LEU A 183 18.42 16.06 10.28
N THR A 184 19.65 16.51 10.08
CA THR A 184 20.03 17.30 8.91
C THR A 184 19.91 16.45 7.63
N PRO A 185 19.78 17.07 6.45
CA PRO A 185 19.80 16.35 5.18
C PRO A 185 21.05 15.46 5.02
N GLN A 186 22.21 15.96 5.45
CA GLN A 186 23.49 15.25 5.34
C GLN A 186 23.54 14.03 6.26
N GLU A 187 23.23 14.18 7.56
CA GLU A 187 23.23 13.05 8.50
C GLU A 187 22.25 11.96 8.07
N PHE A 188 21.07 12.35 7.59
CA PHE A 188 20.09 11.40 7.06
C PHE A 188 20.63 10.65 5.85
N ALA A 189 21.21 11.37 4.87
CA ALA A 189 21.79 10.75 3.67
C ALA A 189 22.94 9.80 4.01
N GLU A 190 23.84 10.19 4.91
CA GLU A 190 24.94 9.35 5.38
C GLU A 190 24.44 8.07 6.06
N ASN A 191 23.41 8.17 6.92
CA ASN A 191 22.83 7.02 7.60
C ASN A 191 22.17 6.04 6.62
N ILE A 192 21.40 6.52 5.65
CA ILE A 192 20.77 5.67 4.62
C ILE A 192 21.82 5.01 3.72
N ARG A 193 22.84 5.76 3.29
CA ARG A 193 23.95 5.22 2.48
C ARG A 193 24.73 4.16 3.24
N ARG A 194 25.01 4.39 4.52
CA ARG A 194 25.69 3.43 5.39
C ARG A 194 24.90 2.13 5.49
N GLN A 195 23.60 2.20 5.78
CA GLN A 195 22.73 1.01 5.80
C GLN A 195 22.73 0.26 4.45
N ALA A 196 22.73 0.98 3.34
CA ALA A 196 22.79 0.38 2.01
C ALA A 196 24.12 -0.38 1.78
N LEU A 197 25.24 0.16 2.26
CA LEU A 197 26.57 -0.43 2.11
C LEU A 197 26.80 -1.62 3.06
N GLU A 198 26.35 -1.52 4.31
CA GLU A 198 26.56 -2.51 5.38
C GLU A 198 25.63 -3.73 5.29
N ALA A 199 24.67 -3.73 4.37
CA ALA A 199 23.72 -4.83 4.25
C ALA A 199 24.29 -6.12 3.63
N GLY A 200 25.62 -6.22 3.49
CA GLY A 200 26.34 -7.51 3.36
C GLY A 200 26.18 -8.20 2.00
N ASP A 201 25.81 -7.47 0.96
CA ASP A 201 25.62 -8.07 -0.37
C ASP A 201 26.96 -8.43 -1.00
N THR A 202 27.14 -9.72 -1.28
CA THR A 202 28.29 -10.24 -2.04
C THR A 202 28.16 -9.97 -3.54
N VAL A 203 26.92 -9.86 -4.04
CA VAL A 203 26.65 -9.66 -5.47
C VAL A 203 26.58 -8.17 -5.80
N LYS A 204 27.49 -7.71 -6.68
CA LYS A 204 27.60 -6.30 -7.13
C LYS A 204 26.27 -5.71 -7.62
N PHE A 205 25.44 -6.52 -8.30
CA PHE A 205 24.12 -6.10 -8.77
C PHE A 205 23.18 -5.70 -7.62
N PHE A 206 23.07 -6.51 -6.56
CA PHE A 206 22.21 -6.20 -5.42
C PHE A 206 22.71 -4.98 -4.66
N LYS A 207 24.03 -4.85 -4.49
CA LYS A 207 24.65 -3.65 -3.89
C LYS A 207 24.30 -2.37 -4.67
N LYS A 208 24.51 -2.36 -6.00
CA LYS A 208 24.15 -1.22 -6.86
C LYS A 208 22.66 -0.87 -6.75
N ARG A 209 21.80 -1.88 -6.79
CA ARG A 209 20.35 -1.68 -6.66
C ARG A 209 19.98 -1.07 -5.32
N ARG A 210 20.56 -1.55 -4.21
CA ARG A 210 20.28 -1.03 -2.87
C ARG A 210 20.72 0.41 -2.70
N ILE A 211 21.90 0.76 -3.24
CA ILE A 211 22.37 2.16 -3.26
C ILE A 211 21.37 3.04 -4.01
N ALA A 212 20.95 2.64 -5.20
CA ALA A 212 19.96 3.40 -5.97
C ALA A 212 18.61 3.54 -5.24
N VAL A 213 18.17 2.51 -4.51
CA VAL A 213 16.97 2.61 -3.65
C VAL A 213 17.17 3.58 -2.49
N GLY A 214 18.37 3.61 -1.89
CA GLY A 214 18.74 4.55 -0.85
C GLY A 214 18.73 6.00 -1.33
N GLU A 215 19.32 6.28 -2.50
CA GLU A 215 19.31 7.63 -3.08
C GLU A 215 17.88 8.11 -3.41
N ASP A 216 17.04 7.24 -3.97
CA ASP A 216 15.63 7.58 -4.21
C ASP A 216 14.88 7.84 -2.90
N LEU A 217 15.17 7.09 -1.82
CA LEU A 217 14.57 7.30 -0.51
C LEU A 217 15.01 8.65 0.10
N ILE A 218 16.28 9.02 -0.09
CA ILE A 218 16.82 10.31 0.35
C ILE A 218 16.03 11.45 -0.30
N GLN A 219 15.93 11.44 -1.63
CA GLN A 219 15.21 12.46 -2.40
C GLN A 219 13.71 12.49 -2.06
N ALA A 220 13.08 11.31 -1.94
CA ALA A 220 11.67 11.20 -1.58
C ALA A 220 11.37 11.77 -0.17
N THR A 221 12.26 11.51 0.78
CA THR A 221 12.09 11.99 2.16
C THR A 221 12.29 13.50 2.25
N GLU A 222 13.26 14.03 1.50
CA GLU A 222 13.50 15.47 1.44
C GLU A 222 12.29 16.23 0.86
N ALA A 223 11.74 15.75 -0.26
CA ALA A 223 10.56 16.35 -0.85
C ALA A 223 9.37 16.41 0.14
N VAL A 224 9.16 15.34 0.91
CA VAL A 224 8.07 15.30 1.92
C VAL A 224 8.36 16.18 3.12
N HIS A 225 9.63 16.29 3.55
CA HIS A 225 10.02 17.20 4.63
C HIS A 225 9.82 18.66 4.22
N LEU A 226 10.29 19.06 3.03
CA LEU A 226 10.08 20.41 2.50
C LEU A 226 8.59 20.75 2.40
N GLN A 227 7.78 19.82 1.84
CA GLN A 227 6.33 19.97 1.82
C GLN A 227 5.75 20.17 3.24
N ALA A 228 6.22 19.41 4.22
CA ALA A 228 5.75 19.53 5.59
C ALA A 228 6.09 20.89 6.21
N VAL A 229 7.31 21.38 5.99
CA VAL A 229 7.76 22.70 6.45
C VAL A 229 6.94 23.81 5.80
N SER A 230 6.73 23.76 4.47
CA SER A 230 5.91 24.74 3.74
C SER A 230 4.47 24.76 4.26
N GLU A 231 3.85 23.60 4.50
CA GLU A 231 2.49 23.53 5.07
C GLU A 231 2.40 24.22 6.45
N VAL A 232 3.43 24.09 7.29
CA VAL A 232 3.47 24.73 8.62
C VAL A 232 3.70 26.23 8.51
N ILE A 233 4.64 26.67 7.67
CA ILE A 233 4.89 28.09 7.42
C ILE A 233 3.62 28.78 6.92
N CYS A 234 2.95 28.20 5.91
CA CYS A 234 1.68 28.76 5.42
C CYS A 234 0.63 28.87 6.53
N ARG A 235 0.52 27.86 7.41
CA ARG A 235 -0.42 27.93 8.54
C ARG A 235 -0.07 29.02 9.53
N VAL A 236 1.21 29.23 9.84
CA VAL A 236 1.64 30.26 10.79
C VAL A 236 1.48 31.66 10.19
N THR A 237 1.79 31.84 8.91
CA THR A 237 1.71 33.14 8.23
C THR A 237 0.27 33.55 7.90
N PHE A 238 -0.60 32.61 7.53
CA PHE A 238 -1.98 32.88 7.11
C PHE A 238 -3.04 32.56 8.17
N GLN A 239 -2.63 32.21 9.40
CA GLN A 239 -3.53 32.36 10.55
C GLN A 239 -3.74 33.85 10.78
N VAL A 240 -4.62 34.44 9.97
CA VAL A 240 -5.26 35.71 10.24
C VAL A 240 -5.76 35.60 11.68
N PRO A 241 -5.39 36.52 12.57
CA PRO A 241 -6.02 36.59 13.89
C PRO A 241 -7.51 36.49 13.64
N LYS A 242 -8.15 35.43 14.14
CA LYS A 242 -9.59 35.49 14.33
C LYS A 242 -9.73 36.57 15.38
N ASP A 243 -9.98 37.79 14.94
CA ASP A 243 -10.29 38.89 15.82
C ASP A 243 -11.48 38.39 16.65
N ASP A 244 -11.23 38.05 17.91
CA ASP A 244 -12.19 37.57 18.91
C ASP A 244 -13.15 38.71 19.34
N ASP A 245 -13.24 39.79 18.54
CA ASP A 245 -13.98 41.01 18.84
C ASP A 245 -15.06 41.26 17.76
N SER A 246 -16.12 40.46 17.80
CA SER A 246 -17.48 40.95 17.51
C SER A 246 -18.55 39.98 17.99
N ASP A 247 -18.97 40.19 19.24
CA ASP A 247 -20.40 40.14 19.55
C ASP A 247 -21.13 41.04 18.53
N ASP A 248 -22.29 40.55 18.08
CA ASP A 248 -23.32 41.23 17.28
C ASP A 248 -23.21 41.22 15.73
N ASN A 249 -23.94 40.25 15.17
CA ASN A 249 -25.01 40.47 14.18
C ASN A 249 -24.64 40.97 12.76
N GLU A 250 -24.55 40.06 11.78
CA GLU A 250 -25.37 40.05 10.56
C GLU A 250 -24.96 38.93 9.60
N GLN A 251 -25.95 38.22 9.05
CA GLN A 251 -25.81 37.17 8.05
C GLN A 251 -25.39 37.76 6.70
N GLY A 252 -24.10 37.63 6.35
CA GLY A 252 -23.59 37.93 5.01
C GLY A 252 -22.88 36.72 4.42
N GLU A 253 -23.44 36.14 3.37
CA GLU A 253 -22.84 35.04 2.60
C GLU A 253 -21.46 35.44 2.06
N LEU A 254 -20.42 34.67 2.44
CA LEU A 254 -19.08 34.83 1.88
C LEU A 254 -18.88 33.90 0.68
N PRO A 255 -18.26 34.37 -0.41
CA PRO A 255 -17.99 33.56 -1.59
C PRO A 255 -16.76 32.66 -1.37
N TYR A 256 -16.91 31.37 -1.64
CA TYR A 256 -15.79 30.44 -1.75
C TYR A 256 -15.01 30.73 -3.04
N HIS A 257 -13.77 31.20 -2.93
CA HIS A 257 -12.80 31.17 -4.02
C HIS A 257 -11.89 29.95 -3.85
N GLU A 258 -11.95 29.02 -4.79
CA GLU A 258 -10.99 27.92 -4.94
C GLU A 258 -9.59 28.51 -5.22
N MET A 259 -8.67 28.38 -4.26
CA MET A 259 -7.26 28.65 -4.50
C MET A 259 -6.61 27.43 -5.16
N GLU A 260 -6.46 27.47 -6.48
CA GLU A 260 -5.56 26.57 -7.20
C GLU A 260 -4.11 26.86 -6.78
N ASN A 261 -3.51 25.88 -6.11
CA ASN A 261 -2.21 26.00 -5.48
C ASN A 261 -1.09 25.76 -6.50
N THR A 262 -0.72 26.79 -7.27
CA THR A 262 0.49 26.78 -8.12
C THR A 262 1.64 27.44 -7.38
N THR A 263 2.33 26.66 -6.52
CA THR A 263 3.59 27.12 -5.92
C THR A 263 4.72 26.95 -6.94
N GLN A 264 5.05 28.00 -7.69
CA GLN A 264 6.31 28.07 -8.43
C GLN A 264 7.45 28.19 -7.41
N LEU A 265 8.22 27.11 -7.26
CA LEU A 265 9.49 27.14 -6.55
C LEU A 265 10.47 27.99 -7.37
N VAL A 266 10.83 29.16 -6.85
CA VAL A 266 12.00 29.90 -7.33
C VAL A 266 13.24 29.14 -6.84
N VAL A 267 13.78 28.29 -7.71
CA VAL A 267 15.12 27.71 -7.51
C VAL A 267 16.10 28.84 -7.79
N ALA A 268 16.83 29.28 -6.77
CA ALA A 268 17.94 30.18 -6.95
C ALA A 268 19.06 29.40 -7.67
N ASP A 269 19.25 29.68 -8.95
CA ASP A 269 20.39 29.22 -9.72
C ASP A 269 21.67 29.81 -9.10
N THR A 270 22.47 28.96 -8.46
CA THR A 270 23.86 29.28 -8.14
C THR A 270 24.71 28.89 -9.34
N ASP A 271 24.81 29.80 -10.31
CA ASP A 271 25.77 29.70 -11.40
C ASP A 271 27.19 29.77 -10.83
N THR A 272 27.93 28.69 -11.02
CA THR A 272 29.37 28.62 -10.76
C THR A 272 30.06 29.11 -12.02
N GLU A 273 30.34 30.40 -12.11
CA GLU A 273 31.16 30.95 -13.19
C GLU A 273 32.65 30.63 -12.98
N VAL A 274 33.23 30.05 -14.02
CA VAL A 274 34.66 29.78 -14.18
C VAL A 274 35.34 31.09 -14.58
N LEU A 275 36.38 31.43 -13.83
CA LEU A 275 37.22 32.63 -13.94
C LEU A 275 37.67 32.93 -15.38
N GLY A 276 37.28 34.10 -15.88
CA GLY A 276 37.94 34.81 -16.97
C GLY A 276 38.32 36.20 -16.46
N GLU A 277 39.61 36.52 -16.52
CA GLU A 277 40.18 37.82 -16.16
C GLU A 277 39.76 38.87 -17.20
N ASP A 278 39.02 39.90 -16.80
CA ASP A 278 38.99 41.15 -17.55
C ASP A 278 38.74 42.35 -16.63
N GLU A 279 39.58 43.37 -16.79
CA GLU A 279 39.56 44.62 -16.01
C GLU A 279 38.51 45.56 -16.62
N GLY A 280 37.46 45.88 -15.84
CA GLY A 280 36.38 46.76 -16.27
C GLY A 280 35.73 47.49 -15.11
N ASP A 281 36.28 48.67 -14.81
CA ASP A 281 35.78 49.65 -13.84
C ASP A 281 34.41 50.21 -14.26
N HIS A 282 33.33 49.84 -13.56
CA HIS A 282 32.08 50.60 -13.53
C HIS A 282 31.31 50.44 -12.20
N SER A 283 31.51 51.45 -11.35
CA SER A 283 30.70 51.83 -10.20
C SER A 283 29.32 52.36 -10.64
N SER A 284 28.23 51.74 -10.17
CA SER A 284 27.05 52.49 -9.75
C SER A 284 26.19 51.71 -8.75
N ASP A 285 25.91 52.39 -7.65
CA ASP A 285 25.21 51.93 -6.46
C ASP A 285 23.73 51.58 -6.72
N ILE A 286 23.33 50.36 -6.34
CA ILE A 286 21.96 50.06 -5.92
C ILE A 286 22.04 49.23 -4.63
N GLN A 287 22.21 49.92 -3.50
CA GLN A 287 21.96 49.36 -2.17
C GLN A 287 20.49 49.58 -1.80
N ASN A 288 19.63 48.61 -2.12
CA ASN A 288 18.33 48.45 -1.47
C ASN A 288 18.22 47.03 -0.92
N THR A 289 19.04 46.75 0.10
CA THR A 289 18.87 45.62 1.00
C THR A 289 17.76 45.95 1.98
N THR A 290 16.52 45.61 1.64
CA THR A 290 15.47 45.41 2.63
C THR A 290 15.94 44.29 3.57
N ASN A 291 16.42 44.67 4.75
CA ASN A 291 16.66 43.76 5.86
C ASN A 291 15.31 43.18 6.30
N VAL A 292 14.84 42.17 5.56
CA VAL A 292 13.81 41.26 6.05
C VAL A 292 14.48 40.53 7.22
N THR A 293 14.21 41.04 8.42
CA THR A 293 14.59 40.36 9.65
C THR A 293 13.76 39.09 9.67
N LEU A 294 14.34 38.00 9.14
CA LEU A 294 13.72 36.68 9.23
C LEU A 294 13.43 36.46 10.71
N PRO A 295 12.16 36.29 11.10
CA PRO A 295 11.84 35.96 12.49
C PRO A 295 12.70 34.77 12.86
N GLN A 296 13.34 34.83 14.04
CA GLN A 296 14.11 33.70 14.57
C GLN A 296 13.27 32.45 14.35
N VAL A 297 13.71 31.59 13.44
CA VAL A 297 12.95 30.41 13.01
C VAL A 297 12.96 29.48 14.21
N GLU A 298 11.96 29.66 15.07
CA GLU A 298 11.68 28.77 16.16
C GLU A 298 11.55 27.39 15.55
N LEU A 299 12.40 26.45 16.01
CA LEU A 299 12.45 25.10 15.46
C LEU A 299 11.04 24.53 15.43
N LEU A 300 10.48 24.35 14.22
CA LEU A 300 9.13 23.84 14.04
C LEU A 300 8.95 22.58 14.89
N SER A 301 7.86 22.53 15.66
CA SER A 301 7.67 21.41 16.55
C SER A 301 7.48 20.14 15.72
N ALA A 302 8.05 19.02 16.18
CA ALA A 302 7.87 17.73 15.51
C ALA A 302 6.38 17.33 15.41
N LYS A 303 5.53 17.87 16.30
CA LYS A 303 4.08 17.66 16.28
C LYS A 303 3.40 18.36 15.10
N ASP A 304 3.96 19.46 14.60
CA ASP A 304 3.41 20.19 13.46
C ASP A 304 3.80 19.51 12.13
N LEU A 305 4.97 18.88 12.11
CA LEU A 305 5.50 18.19 10.93
C LEU A 305 4.94 16.77 10.75
N ILE A 306 4.61 16.06 11.84
CA ILE A 306 4.03 14.71 11.82
C ILE A 306 2.55 14.76 12.22
N LYS A 307 1.64 14.40 11.29
CA LYS A 307 0.18 14.55 11.50
C LYS A 307 -0.45 13.43 12.33
N THR A 308 0.28 12.34 12.55
CA THR A 308 -0.21 11.18 13.32
C THR A 308 0.36 11.17 14.74
N PRO A 309 -0.41 10.74 15.76
CA PRO A 309 0.11 10.49 17.10
C PRO A 309 0.84 9.14 17.25
N TYR A 310 0.65 8.21 16.29
CA TYR A 310 1.19 6.84 16.36
C TYR A 310 1.91 6.43 15.07
N ILE A 311 2.88 5.55 15.23
CA ILE A 311 3.56 4.82 14.17
C ILE A 311 3.12 3.35 14.21
N ASP A 312 2.79 2.81 13.04
CA ASP A 312 2.45 1.41 12.85
C ASP A 312 3.72 0.57 12.67
N MET A 313 4.21 -0.02 13.76
CA MET A 313 5.36 -0.92 13.70
C MET A 313 4.95 -2.27 13.10
N PHE A 314 5.53 -2.63 11.97
CA PHE A 314 5.21 -3.86 11.24
C PHE A 314 5.78 -5.11 11.94
N VAL A 315 4.95 -6.13 12.13
CA VAL A 315 5.31 -7.41 12.77
C VAL A 315 5.12 -8.55 11.75
N PRO A 316 6.13 -8.84 10.90
CA PRO A 316 5.97 -9.78 9.79
C PRO A 316 5.58 -11.19 10.23
N GLN A 317 6.00 -11.62 11.43
CA GLN A 317 5.72 -12.95 11.98
C GLN A 317 4.21 -13.20 12.17
N ALA A 318 3.41 -12.15 12.37
CA ALA A 318 1.95 -12.27 12.50
C ALA A 318 1.28 -12.70 11.18
N ILE A 319 1.87 -12.36 10.03
CA ILE A 319 1.38 -12.79 8.70
C ILE A 319 1.63 -14.29 8.51
N PHE A 320 2.83 -14.76 8.86
CA PHE A 320 3.22 -16.15 8.65
C PHE A 320 2.58 -17.12 9.64
N ARG A 321 2.17 -16.65 10.82
CA ARG A 321 1.36 -17.42 11.79
C ARG A 321 -0.13 -17.43 11.41
N GLY A 322 -0.41 -17.89 10.20
CA GLY A 322 -1.77 -18.10 9.69
C GLY A 322 -2.50 -16.86 9.17
N GLY A 323 -1.86 -15.68 9.12
CA GLY A 323 -2.48 -14.45 8.59
C GLY A 323 -2.87 -14.60 7.12
N ILE A 324 -2.07 -15.31 6.33
CA ILE A 324 -2.41 -15.64 4.95
C ILE A 324 -3.68 -16.51 4.87
N ASP A 325 -3.79 -17.52 5.72
CA ASP A 325 -4.95 -18.43 5.68
C ASP A 325 -6.21 -17.78 6.24
N ARG A 326 -6.08 -16.86 7.21
CA ARG A 326 -7.19 -16.01 7.66
C ARG A 326 -7.68 -15.11 6.53
N ALA A 327 -6.80 -14.37 5.86
CA ALA A 327 -7.20 -13.51 4.74
C ALA A 327 -7.87 -14.31 3.61
N LYS A 328 -7.35 -15.50 3.29
CA LYS A 328 -8.01 -16.40 2.33
C LYS A 328 -9.42 -16.78 2.81
N ARG A 329 -9.56 -17.22 4.07
CA ARG A 329 -10.85 -17.66 4.62
C ARG A 329 -11.86 -16.51 4.59
N SER A 330 -11.48 -15.34 5.09
CA SER A 330 -12.33 -14.14 5.08
C SER A 330 -12.77 -13.77 3.67
N PHE A 331 -11.90 -13.90 2.67
CA PHE A 331 -12.31 -13.64 1.29
C PHE A 331 -13.28 -14.68 0.71
N TYR A 332 -13.12 -15.97 1.05
CA TYR A 332 -14.09 -16.99 0.63
C TYR A 332 -15.45 -16.78 1.30
N GLU A 333 -15.45 -16.46 2.58
CA GLU A 333 -16.66 -16.11 3.33
C GLU A 333 -17.33 -14.88 2.70
N LEU A 334 -16.56 -13.84 2.37
CA LEU A 334 -17.05 -12.66 1.68
C LEU A 334 -17.67 -13.02 0.32
N ALA A 335 -16.97 -13.80 -0.51
CA ALA A 335 -17.46 -14.18 -1.83
C ALA A 335 -18.72 -15.08 -1.80
N GLU A 336 -18.93 -15.83 -0.71
CA GLU A 336 -20.09 -16.67 -0.49
C GLU A 336 -21.34 -15.88 -0.06
N HIS A 337 -21.15 -14.84 0.77
CA HIS A 337 -22.26 -14.10 1.38
C HIS A 337 -22.56 -12.76 0.68
N ALA A 338 -21.61 -12.21 -0.07
CA ALA A 338 -21.81 -10.95 -0.78
C ALA A 338 -22.97 -11.06 -1.79
N PRO A 339 -23.88 -10.06 -1.84
CA PRO A 339 -24.91 -9.95 -2.87
C PRO A 339 -24.32 -10.07 -4.28
N ILE A 340 -25.05 -10.72 -5.17
CA ILE A 340 -24.54 -11.14 -6.48
C ILE A 340 -24.23 -9.97 -7.42
N ASP A 341 -24.89 -8.85 -7.17
CA ASP A 341 -24.83 -7.54 -7.81
C ASP A 341 -23.82 -6.59 -7.13
N GLN A 342 -23.17 -7.02 -6.04
CA GLN A 342 -22.19 -6.22 -5.33
C GLN A 342 -20.76 -6.68 -5.64
N PRO A 343 -19.85 -5.77 -6.03
CA PRO A 343 -18.47 -6.11 -6.33
C PRO A 343 -17.69 -6.42 -5.06
N ILE A 344 -16.68 -7.30 -5.18
CA ILE A 344 -15.76 -7.63 -4.08
C ILE A 344 -14.32 -7.50 -4.54
N SER A 345 -13.39 -7.19 -3.63
CA SER A 345 -11.99 -6.92 -3.96
C SER A 345 -10.99 -7.83 -3.24
N TRP A 346 -9.96 -8.23 -3.98
CA TRP A 346 -8.74 -8.87 -3.47
C TRP A 346 -7.54 -7.93 -3.66
N GLY A 347 -7.36 -6.98 -2.74
CA GLY A 347 -6.38 -5.89 -2.83
C GLY A 347 -5.02 -6.16 -2.20
N ASN A 348 -4.63 -7.43 -2.12
CA ASN A 348 -3.27 -7.78 -1.75
C ASN A 348 -2.25 -7.21 -2.74
N THR A 349 -1.01 -6.98 -2.28
CA THR A 349 0.10 -6.62 -3.18
C THR A 349 0.49 -7.87 -3.96
N ASN A 350 -0.33 -8.22 -4.94
CA ASN A 350 -0.17 -9.38 -5.79
C ASN A 350 0.99 -9.11 -6.75
N THR A 351 2.10 -9.81 -6.54
CA THR A 351 3.35 -9.72 -7.29
C THR A 351 3.66 -11.02 -8.04
N ARG A 352 2.89 -12.09 -7.81
CA ARG A 352 3.03 -13.40 -8.43
C ARG A 352 1.66 -14.04 -8.72
N PRO A 353 1.54 -14.90 -9.75
CA PRO A 353 0.28 -15.56 -10.08
C PRO A 353 -0.34 -16.34 -8.91
N ILE A 354 0.50 -17.06 -8.15
CA ILE A 354 0.06 -17.86 -7.00
C ILE A 354 -0.65 -17.05 -5.92
N GLU A 355 -0.41 -15.74 -5.83
CA GLU A 355 -0.95 -14.86 -4.78
C GLU A 355 -2.43 -14.52 -5.01
N TYR A 356 -2.92 -14.61 -6.25
CA TYR A 356 -4.32 -14.35 -6.61
C TYR A 356 -5.09 -15.58 -7.11
N VAL A 357 -4.47 -16.77 -7.14
CA VAL A 357 -5.17 -18.04 -7.49
C VAL A 357 -6.42 -18.28 -6.63
N LYS A 358 -6.39 -17.89 -5.35
CA LYS A 358 -7.53 -18.08 -4.45
C LYS A 358 -8.72 -17.20 -4.84
N ALA A 359 -8.47 -15.98 -5.29
CA ALA A 359 -9.51 -15.09 -5.81
C ALA A 359 -10.11 -15.67 -7.11
N LEU A 360 -9.28 -16.18 -8.02
CA LEU A 360 -9.75 -16.84 -9.24
C LEU A 360 -10.58 -18.10 -8.97
N LYS A 361 -10.20 -18.91 -7.97
CA LYS A 361 -10.98 -20.07 -7.55
C LYS A 361 -12.33 -19.69 -6.94
N ALA A 362 -12.39 -18.59 -6.19
CA ALA A 362 -13.65 -18.08 -5.68
C ALA A 362 -14.53 -17.58 -6.83
N ALA A 363 -13.94 -16.84 -7.79
CA ALA A 363 -14.64 -16.38 -8.98
C ALA A 363 -15.27 -17.54 -9.77
N GLU A 364 -14.50 -18.60 -10.04
CA GLU A 364 -14.99 -19.81 -10.69
C GLU A 364 -16.10 -20.49 -9.86
N LYS A 365 -15.89 -20.69 -8.56
CA LYS A 365 -16.85 -21.37 -7.66
C LYS A 365 -18.19 -20.64 -7.60
N PHE A 366 -18.17 -19.32 -7.48
CA PHE A 366 -19.38 -18.49 -7.33
C PHE A 366 -19.88 -17.93 -8.65
N GLY A 367 -19.21 -18.27 -9.76
CA GLY A 367 -19.54 -17.84 -11.12
C GLY A 367 -19.56 -16.32 -11.26
N ARG A 368 -18.62 -15.60 -10.63
CA ARG A 368 -18.47 -14.14 -10.74
C ARG A 368 -17.40 -13.81 -11.80
N PRO A 369 -17.59 -12.77 -12.63
CA PRO A 369 -16.55 -12.33 -13.55
C PRO A 369 -15.37 -11.74 -12.76
N VAL A 370 -14.19 -11.70 -13.37
CA VAL A 370 -12.96 -11.15 -12.78
C VAL A 370 -12.52 -9.95 -13.60
N ARG A 371 -12.08 -8.89 -12.91
CA ARG A 371 -11.40 -7.75 -13.52
C ARG A 371 -10.08 -7.49 -12.81
N PHE A 372 -8.99 -7.33 -13.57
CA PHE A 372 -7.70 -6.97 -12.99
C PHE A 372 -7.50 -5.45 -13.01
N VAL A 373 -7.10 -4.90 -11.86
CA VAL A 373 -6.62 -3.52 -11.75
C VAL A 373 -5.10 -3.58 -11.70
N ALA A 374 -4.47 -3.67 -12.87
CA ALA A 374 -3.05 -3.99 -13.00
C ALA A 374 -2.16 -2.79 -13.36
N TRP A 375 -0.92 -2.83 -12.84
CA TRP A 375 0.10 -1.78 -13.00
C TRP A 375 0.57 -1.61 -14.44
N GLY A 376 0.47 -0.39 -14.94
CA GLY A 376 0.75 -0.03 -16.32
C GLY A 376 -0.32 -0.45 -17.32
N GLN A 377 -1.54 -0.61 -16.83
CA GLN A 377 -2.78 -0.78 -17.59
C GLN A 377 -3.80 0.18 -16.93
N ARG A 378 -4.72 -0.33 -16.11
CA ARG A 378 -5.71 0.47 -15.35
C ARG A 378 -5.14 1.21 -14.14
N LEU A 379 -3.93 0.85 -13.71
CA LEU A 379 -3.22 1.51 -12.62
C LEU A 379 -1.97 2.21 -13.20
N PRO A 380 -1.76 3.52 -12.96
CA PRO A 380 -0.70 4.26 -13.61
C PRO A 380 0.69 3.70 -13.30
N LYS A 381 1.59 3.77 -14.29
CA LYS A 381 3.02 3.52 -14.06
C LYS A 381 3.59 4.69 -13.28
N VAL A 382 4.27 4.37 -12.19
CA VAL A 382 4.82 5.36 -11.26
C VAL A 382 6.25 4.96 -10.98
N SER A 383 7.16 5.94 -10.96
CA SER A 383 8.58 5.70 -10.70
C SER A 383 8.80 5.20 -9.26
N ARG A 384 9.92 4.52 -9.03
CA ARG A 384 10.29 4.07 -7.68
C ARG A 384 10.38 5.23 -6.69
N GLN A 385 10.98 6.34 -7.12
CA GLN A 385 11.09 7.57 -6.34
C GLN A 385 9.71 8.11 -5.93
N GLU A 386 8.76 8.18 -6.86
CA GLU A 386 7.40 8.65 -6.55
C GLU A 386 6.65 7.68 -5.62
N LEU A 387 6.83 6.36 -5.78
CA LEU A 387 6.27 5.38 -4.82
C LEU A 387 6.84 5.58 -3.41
N LEU A 388 8.14 5.89 -3.28
CA LEU A 388 8.79 6.20 -2.01
C LEU A 388 8.33 7.53 -1.44
N ARG A 389 8.12 8.55 -2.28
CA ARG A 389 7.57 9.84 -1.86
C ARG A 389 6.16 9.67 -1.30
N ARG A 390 5.28 8.95 -2.00
CA ARG A 390 3.93 8.60 -1.52
C ARG A 390 3.97 7.78 -0.23
N ASN A 391 4.90 6.83 -0.12
CA ASN A 391 5.10 6.04 1.11
C ASN A 391 5.50 6.91 2.31
N THR A 392 6.40 7.87 2.08
CA THR A 392 6.88 8.80 3.11
C THR A 392 5.80 9.80 3.51
N ALA A 393 5.07 10.36 2.54
CA ALA A 393 3.92 11.22 2.81
C ALA A 393 2.83 10.48 3.58
N ARG A 394 2.56 9.22 3.20
CA ARG A 394 1.65 8.34 3.94
C ARG A 394 2.14 8.13 5.36
N PHE A 395 3.42 7.82 5.56
CA PHE A 395 4.01 7.63 6.88
C PHE A 395 3.87 8.87 7.77
N ARG A 396 4.16 10.07 7.25
CA ARG A 396 3.93 11.35 7.92
C ARG A 396 2.47 11.51 8.36
N ASN A 397 1.54 11.13 7.49
CA ASN A 397 0.12 11.41 7.69
C ASN A 397 -0.59 10.38 8.59
N ASN A 398 -0.24 9.09 8.49
CA ASN A 398 -0.96 8.01 9.16
C ASN A 398 -0.08 7.02 9.93
N GLY A 399 1.24 7.20 9.94
CA GLY A 399 2.17 6.37 10.70
C GLY A 399 2.51 5.04 10.05
N ARG A 400 1.96 4.72 8.88
CA ARG A 400 2.22 3.47 8.17
C ARG A 400 3.31 3.63 7.11
N TYR A 401 4.46 3.04 7.41
CA TYR A 401 5.61 2.96 6.52
C TYR A 401 5.80 1.55 5.95
N ILE A 402 6.24 1.46 4.70
CA ILE A 402 6.72 0.22 4.10
C ILE A 402 8.20 0.41 3.76
N PRO A 403 9.11 -0.49 4.16
CA PRO A 403 10.53 -0.35 3.84
C PRO A 403 10.80 -0.17 2.36
N ALA A 404 11.73 0.73 2.03
CA ALA A 404 12.06 1.11 0.67
C ALA A 404 12.53 -0.10 -0.15
N GLY A 405 13.31 -0.99 0.47
CA GLY A 405 13.72 -2.26 -0.12
C GLY A 405 12.52 -3.14 -0.52
N ALA A 406 11.46 -3.19 0.29
CA ALA A 406 10.26 -3.97 -0.02
C ALA A 406 9.45 -3.37 -1.17
N ILE A 407 9.36 -2.04 -1.26
CA ILE A 407 8.74 -1.34 -2.41
C ILE A 407 9.53 -1.64 -3.68
N ALA A 408 10.85 -1.46 -3.66
CA ALA A 408 11.71 -1.71 -4.81
C ALA A 408 11.69 -3.16 -5.28
N ALA A 409 11.69 -4.12 -4.34
CA ALA A 409 11.59 -5.55 -4.64
C ALA A 409 10.22 -5.89 -5.27
N SER A 410 9.14 -5.30 -4.75
CA SER A 410 7.80 -5.52 -5.28
C SER A 410 7.62 -4.94 -6.67
N LEU A 411 8.11 -3.71 -6.92
CA LEU A 411 8.11 -3.10 -8.25
C LEU A 411 8.80 -4.01 -9.29
N GLY A 412 10.03 -4.47 -9.00
CA GLY A 412 10.75 -5.34 -9.93
C GLY A 412 10.12 -6.73 -10.14
N ARG A 413 9.27 -7.22 -9.22
CA ARG A 413 8.49 -8.45 -9.44
C ARG A 413 7.28 -8.18 -10.34
N ILE A 414 6.62 -7.04 -10.15
CA ILE A 414 5.45 -6.65 -10.93
C ILE A 414 5.83 -6.31 -12.36
N GLU A 415 6.94 -5.60 -12.58
CA GLU A 415 7.48 -5.36 -13.94
C GLU A 415 7.69 -6.68 -14.69
N LYS A 416 8.25 -7.69 -14.02
CA LYS A 416 8.43 -9.04 -14.61
C LYS A 416 7.10 -9.74 -14.85
N LEU A 417 6.13 -9.64 -13.94
CA LEU A 417 4.81 -10.22 -14.09
C LEU A 417 4.07 -9.60 -15.28
N MET A 418 4.03 -8.28 -15.36
CA MET A 418 3.36 -7.55 -16.43
C MET A 418 4.04 -7.76 -17.79
N LYS A 419 5.38 -7.85 -17.82
CA LYS A 419 6.10 -8.23 -19.04
C LYS A 419 5.67 -9.61 -19.54
N LYS A 420 5.64 -10.61 -18.66
CA LYS A 420 5.17 -11.96 -19.01
C LYS A 420 3.69 -12.00 -19.42
N ALA A 421 2.85 -11.18 -18.79
CA ALA A 421 1.44 -11.10 -19.17
C ALA A 421 1.29 -10.54 -20.59
N ARG A 422 2.06 -9.52 -20.96
CA ARG A 422 2.10 -9.00 -22.34
C ARG A 422 2.61 -10.05 -23.34
N GLU A 423 3.70 -10.73 -23.02
CA GLU A 423 4.23 -11.83 -23.85
C GLU A 423 3.21 -12.98 -24.02
N GLU A 424 2.40 -13.28 -23.01
CA GLU A 424 1.34 -14.29 -23.12
C GLU A 424 0.13 -13.77 -23.92
N ALA A 425 -0.26 -12.51 -23.75
CA ALA A 425 -1.31 -11.85 -24.53
C ALA A 425 -0.98 -11.84 -26.03
N GLU A 426 0.26 -11.51 -26.40
CA GLU A 426 0.74 -11.51 -27.79
C GLU A 426 0.61 -12.90 -28.44
N LYS A 427 0.92 -13.97 -27.71
CA LYS A 427 0.75 -15.35 -28.21
C LYS A 427 -0.71 -15.71 -28.48
N HIS A 428 -1.63 -15.20 -27.66
CA HIS A 428 -3.06 -15.46 -27.84
C HIS A 428 -3.61 -14.72 -29.05
N ASN A 429 -3.16 -13.49 -29.31
CA ASN A 429 -3.55 -12.73 -30.50
C ASN A 429 -3.10 -13.41 -31.79
N ILE A 430 -1.87 -13.96 -31.84
CA ILE A 430 -1.37 -14.65 -33.03
C ILE A 430 -2.24 -15.86 -33.42
N ASN A 431 -2.82 -16.56 -32.43
CA ASN A 431 -3.64 -17.74 -32.70
C ASN A 431 -5.07 -17.41 -33.18
N HIS A 432 -5.52 -16.14 -33.08
CA HIS A 432 -6.83 -15.71 -33.56
C HIS A 432 -6.78 -15.09 -34.97
N VAL A 433 -5.62 -14.58 -35.41
CA VAL A 433 -5.43 -13.90 -36.71
C VAL A 433 -5.13 -14.89 -37.84
N GLY A 434 -5.82 -16.03 -37.87
CA GLY A 434 -5.94 -16.87 -39.07
C GLY A 434 -6.88 -16.29 -40.12
N GLY A 435 -7.56 -15.17 -39.81
CA GLY A 435 -8.32 -14.37 -40.76
C GLY A 435 -7.95 -12.89 -40.61
N GLU A 436 -7.57 -12.25 -41.70
CA GLU A 436 -7.36 -10.79 -41.77
C GLU A 436 -8.65 -10.08 -41.38
N VAL A 437 -8.70 -9.55 -40.15
CA VAL A 437 -9.69 -8.54 -39.76
C VAL A 437 -8.91 -7.31 -39.36
N ASP A 438 -9.04 -6.27 -40.17
CA ASP A 438 -8.44 -4.95 -40.00
C ASP A 438 -9.18 -4.23 -38.84
N VAL A 439 -8.91 -4.64 -37.58
CA VAL A 439 -9.45 -3.97 -36.39
C VAL A 439 -8.57 -2.76 -36.09
N LYS A 440 -8.93 -1.61 -36.67
CA LYS A 440 -8.29 -0.31 -36.40
C LYS A 440 -8.99 0.50 -35.31
N ASP A 441 -10.00 -0.06 -34.65
CA ASP A 441 -10.60 0.61 -33.49
C ASP A 441 -9.76 0.37 -32.24
N GLU A 442 -9.13 1.45 -31.77
CA GLU A 442 -8.34 1.61 -30.55
C GLU A 442 -9.20 1.41 -29.29
N ASN A 443 -9.83 0.25 -29.15
CA ASN A 443 -10.62 -0.04 -27.96
C ASN A 443 -9.66 -0.41 -26.82
N GLU A 444 -9.28 0.58 -25.99
CA GLU A 444 -8.43 0.39 -24.81
C GLU A 444 -8.93 -0.77 -23.91
N ASP A 445 -10.25 -0.98 -23.87
CA ASP A 445 -10.86 -2.09 -23.12
C ASP A 445 -10.51 -3.47 -23.69
N ALA A 446 -10.32 -3.59 -25.01
CA ALA A 446 -9.94 -4.85 -25.64
C ALA A 446 -8.48 -5.24 -25.32
N GLU A 447 -7.54 -4.28 -25.35
CA GLU A 447 -6.17 -4.54 -24.86
C GLU A 447 -6.23 -4.94 -23.39
N ALA A 448 -7.02 -4.22 -22.59
CA ALA A 448 -7.14 -4.49 -21.17
C ALA A 448 -7.70 -5.90 -20.88
N GLN A 449 -8.74 -6.33 -21.59
CA GLN A 449 -9.29 -7.68 -21.49
C GLN A 449 -8.28 -8.76 -21.90
N THR A 450 -7.46 -8.50 -22.92
CA THR A 450 -6.41 -9.43 -23.35
C THR A 450 -5.35 -9.62 -22.26
N ILE A 451 -4.95 -8.54 -21.59
CA ILE A 451 -4.02 -8.61 -20.46
C ILE A 451 -4.64 -9.32 -19.25
N ASP A 452 -5.92 -9.08 -18.95
CA ASP A 452 -6.65 -9.77 -17.88
C ASP A 452 -6.67 -11.28 -18.12
N ALA A 453 -6.95 -11.71 -19.35
CA ALA A 453 -6.93 -13.11 -19.74
C ALA A 453 -5.53 -13.73 -19.64
N ALA A 454 -4.49 -12.99 -20.03
CA ALA A 454 -3.10 -13.42 -19.88
C ALA A 454 -2.68 -13.58 -18.40
N LEU A 455 -3.08 -12.64 -17.52
CA LEU A 455 -2.83 -12.73 -16.09
C LEU A 455 -3.51 -13.94 -15.45
N ALA A 456 -4.73 -14.28 -15.88
CA ALA A 456 -5.41 -15.50 -15.48
C ALA A 456 -4.71 -16.77 -16.01
N SER A 457 -4.26 -16.75 -17.27
CA SER A 457 -3.50 -17.85 -17.90
C SER A 457 -2.21 -18.17 -17.14
N LEU A 458 -1.46 -17.14 -16.73
CA LEU A 458 -0.27 -17.30 -15.89
C LEU A 458 -0.58 -17.97 -14.54
N ALA A 459 -1.79 -17.81 -14.02
CA ALA A 459 -2.27 -18.46 -12.80
C ALA A 459 -2.88 -19.86 -13.04
N GLY A 460 -2.92 -20.35 -14.27
CA GLY A 460 -3.49 -21.66 -14.63
C GLY A 460 -4.99 -21.64 -14.90
N PHE A 461 -5.55 -20.48 -15.25
CA PHE A 461 -6.97 -20.28 -15.56
C PHE A 461 -7.14 -19.79 -16.99
N ARG A 462 -8.21 -20.24 -17.65
CA ARG A 462 -8.72 -19.59 -18.85
C ARG A 462 -9.78 -18.57 -18.46
N MET A 463 -9.80 -17.44 -19.16
CA MET A 463 -10.76 -16.36 -18.96
C MET A 463 -11.58 -16.15 -20.26
N THR A 464 -12.89 -15.94 -20.13
CA THR A 464 -13.76 -15.54 -21.24
C THR A 464 -13.74 -14.02 -21.46
N ILE A 465 -14.31 -13.53 -22.56
CA ILE A 465 -14.39 -12.09 -22.87
C ILE A 465 -15.17 -11.33 -21.78
N GLU A 466 -16.19 -11.99 -21.21
CA GLU A 466 -17.02 -11.46 -20.12
C GLU A 466 -16.31 -11.52 -18.75
N GLY A 467 -15.08 -12.05 -18.68
CA GLY A 467 -14.26 -12.12 -17.48
C GLY A 467 -14.49 -13.36 -16.61
N TYR A 468 -15.29 -14.34 -17.04
CA TYR A 468 -15.47 -15.58 -16.28
C TYR A 468 -14.23 -16.47 -16.41
N VAL A 469 -13.86 -17.13 -15.31
CA VAL A 469 -12.64 -17.95 -15.26
C VAL A 469 -12.94 -19.42 -15.03
N LYS A 470 -12.12 -20.28 -15.64
CA LYS A 470 -12.15 -21.74 -15.46
C LYS A 470 -10.73 -22.27 -15.26
N GLN A 471 -10.53 -23.12 -14.27
CA GLN A 471 -9.21 -23.70 -14.02
C GLN A 471 -8.86 -24.72 -15.11
N GLU A 472 -7.76 -24.50 -15.83
CA GLU A 472 -7.29 -25.41 -16.90
C GLU A 472 -5.98 -26.12 -16.55
N GLY A 473 -5.23 -25.62 -15.56
CA GLY A 473 -3.94 -26.21 -15.22
C GLY A 473 -3.36 -25.76 -13.90
N LYS A 474 -2.07 -26.05 -13.73
CA LYS A 474 -1.25 -25.51 -12.64
C LYS A 474 -0.74 -24.12 -13.02
N PRO A 475 -0.53 -23.22 -12.05
CA PRO A 475 0.09 -21.92 -12.31
C PRO A 475 1.43 -22.07 -13.04
N LYS A 476 1.66 -21.26 -14.08
CA LYS A 476 2.88 -21.25 -14.89
C LYS A 476 3.90 -20.28 -14.26
N PHE A 477 4.49 -20.61 -13.11
CA PHE A 477 5.54 -19.75 -12.53
C PHE A 477 6.54 -20.44 -11.63
#